data_AF-A0A7V3TXE3-F1
#
_entry.id   AF-A0A7V3TXE3-F1
#
_cell.length_a   1.000
_cell.length_b   1.000
_cell.length_c   1.000
_cell.angle_alpha   90.00
_cell.angle_beta   90.00
_cell.angle_gamma   90.00
#
_symmetry.space_group_name_H-M   'P 1'
#
loop_
_entity.id
_entity.type
_entity.pdbx_description
1 polymer ?
#
loop_
_entity_poly.entity_id
_entity_poly.type
_entity_poly.pdbx_seq_one_letter_code
_entity_poly.pdbx_strand_id
1 'polypeptide(L)'
;MLLRQLLAIEQRQTKLLEDLVNHVQNTQRQRAIELGQWRQANPHLARKCREAAEALARVQTEFLHQLTEEVNENFDALLDGEFMFTEFVDRFGPRMAHLNSILQVLTQLSSPPPAPNSSNNNSP
;
A
#
# COMPACT_ATOMS: atom_id res chain seq x y z
N MET A 1 12.66 44.79 0.25
CA MET A 1 11.28 44.40 -0.12
C MET A 1 11.19 42.96 -0.59
N LEU A 2 12.10 42.49 -1.46
CA LEU A 2 12.10 41.13 -2.00
C LEU A 2 12.09 40.01 -0.92
N LEU A 3 12.93 40.11 0.13
CA LEU A 3 12.96 39.11 1.22
C LEU A 3 11.63 39.03 2.00
N ARG A 4 10.92 40.15 2.17
CA ARG A 4 9.62 40.16 2.86
C ARG A 4 8.53 39.55 1.98
N GLN A 5 8.60 39.78 0.67
CA GLN A 5 7.67 39.20 -0.28
C GLN A 5 7.90 37.69 -0.42
N LEU A 6 9.18 37.25 -0.44
CA LEU A 6 9.54 35.84 -0.41
C LEU A 6 9.06 35.17 0.89
N LEU A 7 9.30 35.80 2.05
CA LEU A 7 8.81 35.29 3.34
C LEU A 7 7.28 35.15 3.36
N ALA A 8 6.55 36.12 2.79
CA ALA A 8 5.09 36.05 2.70
C ALA A 8 4.61 34.91 1.79
N ILE A 9 5.33 34.62 0.70
CA ILE A 9 5.05 33.48 -0.19
C ILE A 9 5.29 32.16 0.55
N GLU A 10 6.43 32.00 1.23
CA GLU A 10 6.77 30.80 2.02
C GLU A 10 5.75 30.53 3.13
N GLN A 11 5.29 31.57 3.84
CA GLN A 11 4.23 31.44 4.85
C GLN A 11 2.92 30.96 4.23
N ARG A 12 2.55 31.49 3.07
CA ARG A 12 1.34 31.05 2.35
C ARG A 12 1.47 29.61 1.85
N GLN A 13 2.63 29.22 1.34
CA GLN A 13 2.89 27.85 0.89
C GLN A 13 2.82 26.87 2.05
N THR A 14 3.42 27.21 3.19
CA THR A 14 3.34 26.43 4.43
C THR A 14 1.88 26.24 4.85
N LYS A 15 1.09 27.32 4.83
CA LYS A 15 -0.34 27.25 5.17
C LYS A 15 -1.13 26.33 4.23
N LEU A 16 -0.87 26.39 2.92
CA LEU A 16 -1.52 25.51 1.95
C LEU A 16 -1.13 24.04 2.14
N LEU A 17 0.13 23.76 2.49
CA LEU A 17 0.58 22.40 2.81
C LEU A 17 -0.09 21.87 4.08
N GLU A 18 -0.22 22.69 5.12
CA GLU A 18 -0.98 22.34 6.33
C GLU A 18 -2.44 21.99 6.00
N ASP A 19 -3.10 22.82 5.20
CA ASP A 19 -4.49 22.61 4.82
C ASP A 19 -4.65 21.34 3.95
N LEU A 20 -3.70 21.05 3.08
CA LEU A 20 -3.66 19.82 2.29
C LEU A 20 -3.47 18.59 3.19
N VAL A 21 -2.54 18.63 4.14
CA VAL A 21 -2.33 17.55 5.11
C VAL A 21 -3.61 17.29 5.91
N ASN A 22 -4.26 18.35 6.39
CA ASN A 22 -5.54 18.23 7.10
C ASN A 22 -6.63 17.59 6.22
N HIS A 23 -6.72 17.98 4.95
CA HIS A 23 -7.66 17.41 4.01
C HIS A 23 -7.39 15.91 3.75
N VAL A 24 -6.13 15.52 3.56
CA VAL A 24 -5.72 14.12 3.38
C VAL A 24 -6.03 13.30 4.62
N GLN A 25 -5.70 13.79 5.82
CA GLN A 25 -6.00 13.12 7.08
C GLN A 25 -7.51 12.91 7.29
N ASN A 26 -8.31 13.94 7.01
CA ASN A 26 -9.77 13.85 7.12
C ASN A 26 -10.34 12.82 6.13
N THR A 27 -9.87 12.83 4.89
CA THR A 27 -10.31 11.86 3.86
C THR A 27 -9.92 10.42 4.24
N GLN A 28 -8.71 10.21 4.75
CA GLN A 28 -8.26 8.90 5.22
C GLN A 28 -9.09 8.39 6.41
N ARG A 29 -9.37 9.27 7.38
CA ARG A 29 -10.21 8.93 8.54
C ARG A 29 -11.64 8.57 8.12
N GLN A 30 -12.23 9.34 7.21
CA GLN A 30 -13.56 9.08 6.69
C GLN A 30 -13.64 7.72 6.00
N ARG A 31 -12.69 7.41 5.10
CA ARG A 31 -12.60 6.09 4.45
C ARG A 31 -12.45 4.95 5.46
N ALA A 32 -11.66 5.15 6.52
CA ALA A 32 -11.50 4.14 7.57
C ALA A 32 -12.82 3.84 8.32
N ILE A 33 -13.62 4.88 8.58
CA ILE A 33 -14.95 4.77 9.19
C ILE A 33 -15.91 4.01 8.25
N GLU A 34 -15.98 4.39 6.97
CA GLU A 34 -16.83 3.75 5.98
C GLU A 34 -16.49 2.27 5.79
N LEU A 35 -15.20 1.93 5.69
CA LEU A 35 -14.74 0.54 5.65
C LEU A 35 -15.10 -0.22 6.93
N GLY A 36 -15.01 0.44 8.09
CA GLY A 36 -15.45 -0.11 9.37
C GLY A 36 -16.94 -0.48 9.37
N GLN A 37 -17.79 0.44 8.95
CA GLN A 37 -19.23 0.23 8.84
C GLN A 37 -19.55 -0.86 7.81
N TRP A 38 -18.90 -0.84 6.64
CA TRP A 38 -19.07 -1.84 5.61
C TRP A 38 -18.74 -3.25 6.12
N ARG A 39 -17.65 -3.42 6.89
CA ARG A 39 -17.27 -4.71 7.48
C ARG A 39 -18.29 -5.21 8.50
N GLN A 40 -18.83 -4.31 9.33
CA GLN A 40 -19.89 -4.67 10.29
C GLN A 40 -21.16 -5.13 9.58
N ALA A 41 -21.48 -4.52 8.42
CA ALA A 41 -22.60 -4.93 7.58
C ALA A 41 -22.32 -6.22 6.79
N ASN A 42 -21.05 -6.55 6.51
CA ASN A 42 -20.65 -7.67 5.67
C ASN A 42 -19.63 -8.62 6.37
N PRO A 43 -19.91 -9.15 7.56
CA PRO A 43 -18.93 -9.87 8.37
C PRO A 43 -18.43 -11.18 7.71
N HIS A 44 -19.33 -11.88 7.01
CA HIS A 44 -18.97 -13.12 6.32
C HIS A 44 -18.06 -12.88 5.11
N LEU A 45 -18.29 -11.79 4.37
CA LEU A 45 -17.46 -11.42 3.23
C LEU A 45 -16.09 -10.92 3.70
N ALA A 46 -16.03 -10.10 4.76
CA ALA A 46 -14.77 -9.67 5.35
C ALA A 46 -13.90 -10.86 5.79
N ARG A 47 -14.50 -11.90 6.38
CA ARG A 47 -13.79 -13.15 6.71
C ARG A 47 -13.25 -13.86 5.47
N LYS A 48 -14.07 -14.00 4.42
CA LYS A 48 -13.63 -14.59 3.14
C LYS A 48 -12.49 -13.79 2.50
N CYS A 49 -12.54 -12.45 2.55
CA CYS A 49 -11.44 -11.60 2.09
C CYS A 49 -10.15 -11.86 2.85
N ARG A 50 -10.23 -12.10 4.17
CA ARG A 50 -9.07 -12.48 4.98
C ARG A 50 -8.48 -13.81 4.54
N GLU A 51 -9.32 -14.84 4.42
CA GLU A 51 -8.89 -16.18 3.98
C GLU A 51 -8.26 -16.14 2.59
N ALA A 52 -8.86 -15.38 1.66
CA ALA A 52 -8.33 -15.18 0.31
C ALA A 52 -7.00 -14.42 0.32
N ALA A 53 -6.86 -13.38 1.14
CA ALA A 53 -5.61 -12.63 1.29
C ALA A 53 -4.49 -13.54 1.84
N GLU A 54 -4.76 -14.35 2.85
CA GLU A 54 -3.80 -15.30 3.42
C GLU A 54 -3.37 -16.35 2.39
N ALA A 55 -4.29 -16.87 1.58
CA ALA A 55 -3.98 -17.79 0.50
C ALA A 55 -3.14 -17.13 -0.62
N LEU A 56 -3.53 -15.94 -1.07
CA LEU A 56 -2.80 -15.21 -2.11
C LEU A 56 -1.43 -14.73 -1.65
N ALA A 57 -1.24 -14.41 -0.37
CA ALA A 57 0.07 -14.11 0.19
C ALA A 57 1.03 -15.29 0.02
N ARG A 58 0.56 -16.53 0.23
CA ARG A 58 1.38 -17.74 -0.02
C ARG A 58 1.72 -17.91 -1.50
N VAL A 59 0.75 -17.68 -2.39
CA VAL A 59 0.97 -17.69 -3.85
C VAL A 59 1.99 -16.61 -4.25
N GLN A 60 1.94 -15.43 -3.64
CA GLN A 60 2.92 -14.37 -3.88
C GLN A 60 4.32 -14.77 -3.44
N THR A 61 4.47 -15.40 -2.27
CA THR A 61 5.76 -15.91 -1.81
C THR A 61 6.34 -16.93 -2.79
N GLU A 62 5.53 -17.87 -3.27
CA GLU A 62 5.95 -18.86 -4.26
C GLU A 62 6.33 -18.21 -5.60
N PHE A 63 5.55 -17.23 -6.05
CA PHE A 63 5.88 -16.46 -7.25
C PHE A 63 7.20 -15.70 -7.12
N LEU A 64 7.49 -15.14 -5.94
CA LEU A 64 8.77 -14.50 -5.65
C LEU A 64 9.91 -15.50 -5.69
N HIS A 65 9.74 -16.72 -5.16
CA HIS A 65 10.73 -17.78 -5.29
C HIS A 65 11.09 -18.05 -6.77
N GLN A 66 10.08 -18.34 -7.60
CA GLN A 66 10.28 -18.61 -9.03
C GLN A 66 10.96 -17.45 -9.76
N LEU A 67 10.55 -16.21 -9.46
CA LEU A 67 11.16 -15.02 -10.03
C LEU A 67 12.64 -14.93 -9.64
N THR A 68 12.95 -15.11 -8.36
CA THR A 68 14.34 -15.02 -7.88
C THR A 68 15.22 -16.13 -8.42
N GLU A 69 14.68 -17.34 -8.61
CA GLU A 69 15.38 -18.45 -9.26
C GLU A 69 15.71 -18.09 -10.72
N GLU A 70 14.73 -17.63 -11.50
CA GLU A 70 14.94 -17.24 -12.90
C GLU A 70 16.01 -16.14 -13.05
N VAL A 71 16.02 -15.15 -12.14
CA VAL A 71 17.05 -14.10 -12.12
C VAL A 71 18.43 -14.66 -11.83
N ASN A 72 18.54 -15.54 -10.83
CA ASN A 72 19.84 -16.10 -10.43
C ASN A 72 20.40 -17.07 -11.48
N GLU A 73 19.54 -17.87 -12.13
CA GLU A 73 19.94 -18.84 -13.14
C GLU A 73 20.32 -18.19 -14.48
N ASN A 74 19.69 -17.05 -14.82
CA ASN A 74 19.87 -16.38 -16.11
C ASN A 74 20.53 -15.00 -15.99
N PHE A 75 21.23 -14.72 -14.89
CA PHE A 75 21.76 -13.40 -14.57
C PHE A 75 22.57 -12.77 -15.72
N ASP A 76 23.53 -13.50 -16.26
CA ASP A 76 24.40 -12.99 -17.34
C ASP A 76 23.58 -12.70 -18.62
N ALA A 77 22.61 -13.55 -18.95
CA ALA A 77 21.74 -13.36 -20.12
C ALA A 77 20.79 -12.16 -19.97
N LEU A 78 20.32 -11.91 -18.74
CA LEU A 78 19.50 -10.73 -18.42
C LEU A 78 20.33 -9.45 -18.43
N LEU A 79 21.61 -9.52 -18.04
CA LEU A 79 22.51 -8.37 -18.01
C LEU A 79 22.95 -7.96 -19.42
N ASP A 80 23.28 -8.93 -20.27
CA ASP A 80 23.85 -8.70 -21.60
C ASP A 80 22.77 -8.57 -22.71
N GLY A 81 21.54 -9.05 -22.47
CA GLY A 81 20.49 -9.15 -23.47
C GLY A 81 19.23 -8.34 -23.17
N GLU A 82 19.04 -7.22 -23.87
CA GLU A 82 17.83 -6.37 -23.76
C GLU A 82 16.53 -7.16 -24.06
N PHE A 83 16.58 -8.10 -25.00
CA PHE A 83 15.45 -8.97 -25.31
C PHE A 83 15.07 -9.87 -24.12
N MET A 84 16.05 -10.56 -23.52
CA MET A 84 15.82 -11.46 -22.37
C MET A 84 15.32 -10.68 -21.16
N PHE A 85 15.88 -9.49 -20.92
CA PHE A 85 15.39 -8.60 -19.88
C PHE A 85 13.95 -8.15 -20.13
N THR A 86 13.62 -7.75 -21.36
CA THR A 86 12.25 -7.33 -21.71
C THR A 86 11.26 -8.49 -21.54
N GLU A 87 11.61 -9.69 -22.01
CA GLU A 87 10.76 -10.88 -21.85
C GLU A 87 10.54 -11.21 -20.37
N PHE A 88 11.60 -11.13 -19.55
CA PHE A 88 11.50 -11.31 -18.10
C PHE A 88 10.55 -10.29 -17.47
N VAL A 89 10.71 -9.01 -17.80
CA VAL A 89 9.84 -7.94 -17.29
C VAL A 89 8.39 -8.15 -17.73
N ASP A 90 8.15 -8.52 -18.99
CA ASP A 90 6.81 -8.76 -19.52
C ASP A 90 6.15 -10.00 -18.90
N ARG A 91 6.93 -11.04 -18.61
CA ARG A 91 6.45 -12.28 -17.98
C ARG A 91 6.11 -12.08 -16.49
N PHE A 92 6.97 -11.40 -15.74
CA PHE A 92 6.87 -11.32 -14.28
C PHE A 92 6.29 -10.00 -13.76
N GLY A 93 6.58 -8.88 -14.42
CA GLY A 93 6.23 -7.53 -13.97
C GLY A 93 4.71 -7.29 -13.81
N PRO A 94 3.91 -7.44 -14.88
CA PRO A 94 2.46 -7.24 -14.81
C PRO A 94 1.79 -8.18 -13.79
N ARG A 95 2.24 -9.44 -13.72
CA ARG A 95 1.70 -10.43 -12.78
C ARG A 95 1.96 -10.03 -11.33
N MET A 96 3.18 -9.58 -11.02
CA MET A 96 3.52 -9.10 -9.68
C MET A 96 2.70 -7.87 -9.28
N ALA A 97 2.57 -6.89 -10.19
CA ALA A 97 1.82 -5.66 -9.94
C ALA A 97 0.34 -5.95 -9.67
N HIS A 98 -0.28 -6.80 -10.49
CA HIS A 98 -1.68 -7.20 -10.32
C HIS A 98 -1.89 -8.00 -9.04
N LEU A 99 -1.02 -8.97 -8.74
CA LEU A 99 -1.13 -9.78 -7.53
C LEU A 99 -1.04 -8.91 -6.26
N ASN A 100 -0.09 -7.97 -6.21
CA ASN A 100 0.02 -7.00 -5.12
C ASN A 100 -1.25 -6.15 -4.98
N SER A 101 -1.79 -5.66 -6.10
CA SER A 101 -3.00 -4.82 -6.09
C SER A 101 -4.21 -5.59 -5.53
N ILE A 102 -4.41 -6.84 -5.96
CA ILE A 102 -5.50 -7.70 -5.48
C ILE A 102 -5.32 -7.98 -3.97
N LEU A 103 -4.10 -8.34 -3.56
CA LEU A 103 -3.80 -8.62 -2.15
C LEU A 103 -4.06 -7.40 -1.27
N GLN A 104 -3.68 -6.20 -1.74
CA GLN A 104 -3.91 -4.95 -1.04
C GLN A 104 -5.40 -4.68 -0.84
N VAL A 105 -6.23 -4.88 -1.87
CA VAL A 105 -7.70 -4.70 -1.78
C VAL A 105 -8.30 -5.68 -0.78
N LEU A 106 -7.97 -6.97 -0.89
CA LEU A 106 -8.49 -8.00 0.03
C LEU A 106 -8.07 -7.72 1.48
N THR A 107 -6.83 -7.29 1.68
CA THR A 107 -6.31 -6.91 2.99
C THR A 107 -7.10 -5.73 3.56
N GLN A 108 -7.32 -4.65 2.80
CA GLN A 108 -8.10 -3.49 3.25
C GLN A 108 -9.54 -3.85 3.66
N LEU A 109 -10.18 -4.76 2.91
CA LEU A 109 -11.54 -5.23 3.21
C LEU A 109 -11.57 -6.18 4.41
N SER A 110 -10.46 -6.85 4.71
CA SER A 110 -10.33 -7.79 5.82
C SER A 110 -9.81 -7.18 7.13
N SER A 111 -9.06 -6.08 7.07
CA SER A 111 -8.35 -5.52 8.23
C SER A 111 -9.32 -5.13 9.34
N PRO A 112 -9.11 -5.62 10.58
CA PRO A 112 -9.88 -5.14 11.71
C PRO A 112 -9.61 -3.64 11.93
N PRO A 113 -10.57 -2.88 12.47
CA PRO A 113 -10.28 -1.52 12.91
C PRO A 113 -9.10 -1.57 13.91
N PRO A 114 -8.16 -0.60 13.83
CA PRO A 114 -7.09 -0.53 14.81
C PRO A 114 -7.71 -0.49 16.21
N ALA A 115 -7.23 -1.35 17.10
CA ALA A 115 -7.70 -1.37 18.48
C ALA A 115 -7.56 0.05 19.05
N PRO A 116 -8.57 0.58 19.76
CA PRO A 116 -8.44 1.88 20.39
C PRO A 116 -7.27 1.82 21.36
N ASN A 117 -6.23 2.64 21.11
CA ASN A 117 -5.08 2.78 21.98
C ASN A 117 -5.57 2.92 23.42
N SER A 118 -5.30 1.93 24.26
CA SER A 118 -5.44 2.06 25.70
C SER A 118 -4.42 3.09 26.15
N SER A 119 -4.86 4.35 26.28
CA SER A 119 -4.14 5.42 26.95
C SER A 119 -3.85 4.96 28.38
N ASN A 120 -2.69 4.35 28.59
CA ASN A 120 -2.27 3.94 29.92
C ASN A 120 -1.72 5.16 30.65
N ASN A 121 -2.66 5.89 31.23
CA ASN A 121 -2.46 7.00 32.14
C ASN A 121 -1.99 6.40 33.47
N ASN A 122 -0.68 6.27 33.68
CA ASN A 122 -0.11 5.96 34.99
C ASN A 122 1.00 6.98 35.31
N SER A 123 0.59 8.09 35.93
CA SER A 123 1.39 8.74 36.97
C SER A 123 1.26 7.91 38.26
N PRO A 124 2.29 7.89 39.11
CA PRO A 124 2.43 8.95 40.11
C PRO A 124 3.59 9.90 39.88
#